data_AF-A0A699VI44-F1
#
_entry.id   AF-A0A699VI44-F1
#
_cell.length_a   1.000
_cell.length_b   1.000
_cell.length_c   1.000
_cell.angle_alpha   90.00
_cell.angle_beta   90.00
_cell.angle_gamma   90.00
#
_symmetry.space_group_name_H-M   'P 1'
#
loop_
_entity.id
_entity.type
_entity.pdbx_description
1 polymer ?
#
loop_
_entity_poly.entity_id
_entity_poly.type
_entity_poly.pdbx_seq_one_letter_code
_entity_poly.pdbx_strand_id
1 'polypeptide(L)' 'APDNISPLTLKWLFKNKHDKEQTVIRNKSRLVVRGYRQEEGIYFKESFAPVLRWKLSGYS' A
#
# COMPACT_ATOMS: atom_id res chain seq x y z
N ALA A 1 -11.14 21.74 -14.67
CA ALA A 1 -11.15 20.34 -14.19
C ALA A 1 -12.35 19.67 -14.84
N PRO A 2 -12.31 18.37 -15.21
CA PRO A 2 -13.48 17.71 -15.79
C PRO A 2 -14.68 17.87 -14.85
N ASP A 3 -15.81 18.33 -15.38
CA ASP A 3 -16.88 19.01 -14.62
C ASP A 3 -17.67 18.15 -13.63
N ASN A 4 -17.30 16.88 -13.44
CA ASN A 4 -18.02 15.93 -12.57
C ASN A 4 -17.09 15.02 -11.74
N ILE A 5 -15.82 15.39 -11.57
CA ILE A 5 -14.89 14.60 -10.74
C ILE A 5 -14.65 15.31 -9.41
N SER A 6 -15.17 14.75 -8.32
CA SER A 6 -14.78 15.16 -6.97
C SER A 6 -13.36 14.67 -6.69
N PRO A 7 -12.40 15.56 -6.40
CA PRO A 7 -11.04 15.15 -6.08
C PRO A 7 -11.03 14.33 -4.79
N LEU A 8 -10.53 13.09 -4.87
CA LEU A 8 -10.31 12.27 -3.69
C LEU A 8 -9.17 12.88 -2.86
N THR A 9 -9.47 13.27 -1.61
CA THR A 9 -8.43 13.77 -0.72
C THR A 9 -7.62 12.60 -0.17
N LEU A 10 -6.29 12.63 -0.30
CA LEU A 10 -5.40 11.57 0.18
C LEU A 10 -4.54 12.06 1.35
N LYS A 11 -4.13 11.16 2.23
CA LYS A 11 -3.19 11.40 3.32
C LYS A 11 -2.16 10.28 3.39
N TRP A 12 -0.90 10.61 3.63
CA TRP A 12 0.14 9.64 3.92
C TRP A 12 0.19 9.31 5.41
N LEU A 13 0.30 8.02 5.72
CA LEU A 13 0.56 7.51 7.06
C LEU A 13 1.94 6.86 7.09
N PHE A 14 2.76 7.25 8.05
CA PHE A 14 4.10 6.70 8.25
C PHE A 14 4.15 5.93 9.57
N LYS A 15 4.76 4.75 9.56
CA LYS A 15 5.02 3.94 10.75
C LYS A 15 6.43 3.36 10.68
N ASN A 16 7.18 3.50 11.76
CA ASN A 16 8.45 2.81 11.94
C ASN A 16 8.19 1.43 12.53
N LYS A 17 8.90 0.42 12.02
CA LYS A 17 9.09 -0.86 12.68
C LYS A 17 10.40 -0.81 13.42
N HIS A 18 10.33 -1.24 14.67
CA HIS A 18 11.49 -1.36 15.54
C HIS A 18 11.78 -2.84 15.80
N ASP A 19 13.04 -3.16 16.07
CA ASP A 19 13.42 -4.46 16.62
C ASP A 19 13.24 -4.50 18.15
N LYS A 20 13.77 -5.55 18.78
CA LYS A 20 13.71 -5.74 20.24
C LYS A 20 14.50 -4.67 21.00
N GLU A 21 15.49 -4.05 20.36
CA GLU A 21 16.36 -3.01 20.94
C GLU A 21 15.85 -1.60 20.62
N GLN A 22 14.63 -1.47 20.09
CA GLN A 22 14.01 -0.21 19.67
C GLN A 22 14.72 0.47 18.49
N THR A 23 15.61 -0.23 17.78
CA THR A 23 16.25 0.31 16.57
C THR A 23 15.26 0.28 15.40
N VAL A 24 15.16 1.38 14.66
CA VAL A 24 14.29 1.45 13.47
C VAL A 24 14.86 0.56 12.38
N ILE A 25 14.25 -0.60 12.18
CA ILE A 25 14.65 -1.54 11.12
C ILE A 25 13.96 -1.26 9.79
N ARG A 26 12.80 -0.58 9.80
CA ARG A 26 12.04 -0.30 8.57
C ARG A 26 11.03 0.82 8.74
N ASN A 27 11.03 1.80 7.84
CA ASN A 27 9.90 2.72 7.69
C ASN A 27 8.85 2.10 6.75
N LYS A 28 7.57 2.25 7.09
CA LYS A 28 6.42 1.87 6.27
C LYS A 28 5.57 3.10 6.00
N SER A 29 5.26 3.36 4.74
CA SER A 29 4.28 4.34 4.33
C SER A 29 3.01 3.67 3.80
N ARG A 30 1.85 4.30 4.01
CA ARG A 30 0.56 3.92 3.42
C ARG A 30 -0.17 5.17 2.98
N LEU A 31 -0.68 5.16 1.74
CA LEU A 31 -1.56 6.21 1.23
C LEU A 31 -3.01 5.85 1.55
N VAL A 32 -3.74 6.73 2.23
CA VAL A 32 -5.14 6.52 2.60
C VAL A 32 -6.01 7.66 2.09
N VAL A 33 -7.27 7.33 1.77
CA VAL A 33 -8.27 8.33 1.38
C VAL A 33 -8.83 8.97 2.65
N ARG A 34 -8.83 10.30 2.70
CA ARG A 34 -9.37 11.10 3.79
C ARG A 34 -10.88 11.22 3.60
N GLY A 35 -11.67 10.77 4.57
CA GLY A 35 -13.11 11.03 4.63
C GLY A 35 -14.05 9.84 4.41
N TYR A 36 -13.53 8.64 4.12
CA TYR A 36 -14.34 7.42 4.14
C TYR A 36 -13.96 6.60 5.36
N ARG A 37 -14.98 6.16 6.13
CA ARG A 37 -14.82 5.13 7.16
C ARG A 37 -14.25 3.90 6.47
N GLN A 38 -12.95 3.66 6.59
CA GLN A 38 -12.30 2.46 6.07
C GLN A 38 -12.76 1.29 6.94
N GLU A 39 -13.91 0.74 6.62
CA GLU A 39 -14.36 -0.53 7.17
C GLU A 39 -13.47 -1.64 6.59
N GLU A 40 -12.95 -2.48 7.48
CA GLU A 40 -12.21 -3.68 7.12
C GLU A 40 -13.06 -4.55 6.18
N GLY A 41 -12.55 -4.86 4.99
CA GLY A 41 -13.23 -5.72 4.01
C GLY A 41 -13.89 -5.04 2.80
N ILE A 42 -14.08 -3.71 2.78
CA ILE A 42 -14.72 -3.03 1.62
C ILE A 42 -13.68 -2.49 0.62
N TYR A 43 -12.63 -1.82 1.11
CA TYR A 43 -11.58 -1.21 0.25
C TYR A 43 -10.19 -1.85 0.42
N PHE A 44 -10.10 -2.95 1.16
CA PHE A 44 -8.87 -3.73 1.33
C PHE A 44 -9.09 -5.19 0.90
N LYS A 45 -9.58 -5.37 -0.33
CA LYS A 45 -9.36 -6.60 -1.07
C LYS A 45 -8.00 -6.46 -1.72
N GLU A 46 -6.95 -6.98 -1.08
CA GLU A 46 -5.67 -7.33 -1.72
C GLU A 46 -5.07 -6.31 -2.70
N SER A 47 -4.05 -5.55 -2.28
CA SER A 47 -3.08 -5.05 -3.26
C SER A 47 -2.35 -6.26 -3.86
N PHE A 48 -2.90 -6.82 -4.93
CA PHE A 48 -2.20 -7.79 -5.77
C PHE A 48 -1.01 -7.09 -6.41
N ALA A 49 0.19 -7.40 -5.93
CA ALA A 49 1.36 -7.23 -6.76
C ALA A 49 1.30 -8.33 -7.83
N PRO A 50 1.28 -8.03 -9.14
CA PRO A 50 1.49 -9.05 -10.14
C PRO A 50 2.95 -9.50 -10.03
N VAL A 51 3.21 -10.58 -9.31
CA VAL A 51 4.53 -11.23 -9.34
C VAL A 51 4.58 -12.06 -10.61
N LEU A 52 5.05 -11.44 -11.69
CA LEU A 52 5.42 -12.15 -12.92
C LEU A 52 6.68 -12.98 -12.65
N ARG A 53 6.49 -14.27 -12.35
CA ARG A 53 7.59 -15.24 -12.21
C ARG A 53 7.96 -15.79 -13.59
N TRP A 54 8.91 -15.16 -14.27
CA TRP A 54 9.50 -15.73 -15.49
C TRP A 54 10.35 -16.96 -15.12
N LYS A 55 9.91 -18.16 -15.50
CA LYS A 55 10.78 -19.35 -15.50
C LYS A 55 11.63 -19.30 -16.76
N LEU A 56 12.93 -19.07 -16.62
CA LEU A 56 13.89 -19.47 -17.65
C LEU A 56 13.98 -21.00 -17.62
N SER A 57 13.24 -21.67 -18.49
CA SER A 57 13.48 -23.08 -18.78
C SER A 57 14.64 -23.20 -19.75
N GLY A 58 15.69 -23.87 -19.30
CA GLY A 58 16.66 -24.52 -20.17
C GLY A 58 17.87 -23.66 -20.52
N TYR A 59 18.92 -23.78 -19.71
CA TYR A 59 20.27 -24.09 -20.19
C TYR A 59 20.99 -24.83 -19.07
N SER A 60 20.98 -26.16 -19.17
CA SER A 60 22.05 -27.03 -18.68
C SER A 60 22.76 -27.57 -19.90
#